data_AF-A0A2T0K4I9-F1
#
_entry.id   AF-A0A2T0K4I9-F1
#
_cell.length_a   1.000
_cell.length_b   1.000
_cell.length_c   1.000
_cell.angle_alpha   90.00
_cell.angle_beta   90.00
_cell.angle_gamma   90.00
#
_symmetry.space_group_name_H-M   'P 1'
#
loop_
_entity.id
_entity.type
_entity.pdbx_description
1 polymer ?
#
loop_
_entity_poly.entity_id
_entity_poly.type
_entity_poly.pdbx_seq_one_letter_code
_entity_poly.pdbx_strand_id
1 'polypeptide(L)'
;MVRIYGRMRSANGYAIRDFLHRCDIPFEWIELGSDKEAEELAHVQHLADSRLPVCVFHDGTRLECPTIRQITEKLGWFASPSREAYDLAIYGAGPAGLSAAVYGASEGLHTVLVERWALGGQAGSSSKIENYLGFPQGVSGAELAERARDQAVKFGAEILLARAGVHAEFPPGQGIVYLEDGTRITARTSICATGVAYRTLGLAGEERFLGAGLYYGAGASEATLIHGEDVYVVGGGNSAGQAAMHFSQSANRVYMLVRDASLKNTLSQYLVDRITSASNIEVRTCTEVTALAGNDVLQEITLTDVRTAR
;
A
#
# COMPACT_ATOMS: atom_id res chain seq x y z
N MET A 1 -2.67 14.36 15.38
CA MET A 1 -1.92 14.47 14.11
C MET A 1 -0.47 14.11 14.38
N VAL A 2 0.12 13.24 13.57
CA VAL A 2 1.53 12.84 13.68
C VAL A 2 2.37 13.74 12.76
N ARG A 3 3.50 14.27 13.24
CA ARG A 3 4.47 14.98 12.40
C ARG A 3 5.62 14.05 12.05
N ILE A 4 5.98 13.98 10.78
CA ILE A 4 7.05 13.08 10.31
C ILE A 4 8.12 13.91 9.62
N TYR A 5 9.34 13.81 10.13
CA TYR A 5 10.51 14.51 9.61
C TYR A 5 11.39 13.50 8.90
N GLY A 6 11.71 13.75 7.62
CA GLY A 6 12.53 12.81 6.85
C GLY A 6 12.76 13.25 5.43
N ARG A 7 13.44 12.37 4.67
CA ARG A 7 13.64 12.52 3.23
C ARG A 7 12.48 11.88 2.47
N MET A 8 11.93 12.58 1.49
CA MET A 8 10.73 12.16 0.76
C MET A 8 10.96 10.83 0.06
N ARG A 9 12.15 10.67 -0.54
CA ARG A 9 12.64 9.46 -1.21
C ARG A 9 13.43 8.59 -0.25
N SER A 10 12.73 7.94 0.68
CA SER A 10 13.30 6.94 1.58
C SER A 10 12.34 5.78 1.76
N ALA A 11 12.86 4.54 1.74
CA ALA A 11 12.03 3.34 1.84
C ALA A 11 11.19 3.28 3.12
N ASN A 12 11.81 3.60 4.28
CA ASN A 12 11.08 3.62 5.56
C ASN A 12 10.07 4.77 5.62
N GLY A 13 10.45 5.96 5.13
CA GLY A 13 9.53 7.10 5.02
C GLY A 13 8.31 6.79 4.17
N TYR A 14 8.52 6.15 3.02
CA TYR A 14 7.46 5.67 2.15
C TYR A 14 6.53 4.67 2.86
N ALA A 15 7.08 3.65 3.53
CA ALA A 15 6.30 2.64 4.22
C ALA A 15 5.38 3.25 5.30
N ILE A 16 5.90 4.23 6.06
CA ILE A 16 5.12 4.96 7.06
C ILE A 16 4.03 5.80 6.41
N ARG A 17 4.34 6.61 5.38
CA ARG A 17 3.34 7.42 4.68
C ARG A 17 2.24 6.56 4.08
N ASP A 18 2.61 5.48 3.37
CA ASP A 18 1.64 4.58 2.74
C ASP A 18 0.70 3.97 3.78
N PHE A 19 1.24 3.48 4.90
CA PHE A 19 0.43 2.97 6.00
C PHE A 19 -0.55 4.02 6.53
N LEU A 20 -0.07 5.23 6.85
CA LEU A 20 -0.90 6.29 7.42
C LEU A 20 -1.98 6.77 6.43
N HIS A 21 -1.65 6.91 5.15
CA HIS A 21 -2.63 7.23 4.11
C HIS A 21 -3.72 6.15 3.99
N ARG A 22 -3.33 4.86 4.00
CA ARG A 22 -4.27 3.74 3.84
C ARG A 22 -5.13 3.47 5.07
N CYS A 23 -4.72 3.98 6.22
CA CYS A 23 -5.46 3.91 7.48
C CYS A 23 -6.19 5.22 7.82
N ASP A 24 -6.23 6.19 6.89
CA ASP A 24 -6.83 7.52 7.07
C ASP A 24 -6.37 8.23 8.36
N ILE A 25 -5.09 8.08 8.72
CA ILE A 25 -4.52 8.68 9.91
C ILE A 25 -3.97 10.06 9.55
N PRO A 26 -4.47 11.16 10.14
CA PRO A 26 -3.97 12.49 9.84
C PRO A 26 -2.50 12.66 10.24
N PHE A 27 -1.65 12.99 9.27
CA PHE A 27 -0.25 13.28 9.48
C PHE A 27 0.23 14.46 8.64
N GLU A 28 1.35 15.04 9.06
CA GLU A 28 2.06 16.11 8.37
C GLU A 28 3.47 15.61 8.05
N TRP A 29 3.84 15.66 6.77
CA TRP A 29 5.20 15.36 6.32
C TRP A 29 6.03 16.65 6.25
N ILE A 30 7.18 16.66 6.91
CA ILE A 30 8.12 17.77 6.96
C ILE A 30 9.40 17.29 6.26
N GLU A 31 9.56 17.73 5.02
CA GLU A 31 10.72 17.37 4.21
C GLU A 31 11.99 18.01 4.76
N LEU A 32 13.05 17.21 4.88
CA LEU A 32 14.38 17.68 5.25
C LEU A 32 15.25 17.72 3.99
N GLY A 33 15.65 18.92 3.58
CA GLY A 33 16.47 19.18 2.39
C GLY A 33 17.94 19.46 2.71
N SER A 34 18.32 19.69 3.97
CA SER A 34 19.73 19.92 4.38
C SER A 34 20.08 19.34 5.74
N ASP A 35 21.37 19.14 6.00
CA ASP A 35 21.86 18.70 7.33
C ASP A 35 21.48 19.69 8.43
N LYS A 36 21.45 20.99 8.11
CA LYS A 36 21.00 22.04 9.01
C LYS A 36 19.53 21.85 9.42
N GLU A 37 18.66 21.59 8.45
CA GLU A 37 17.24 21.30 8.75
C GLU A 37 17.09 20.00 9.55
N ALA A 38 17.93 19.00 9.28
CA ALA A 38 17.94 17.75 10.03
C ALA A 38 18.30 17.97 11.51
N GLU A 39 19.24 18.88 11.80
CA GLU A 39 19.60 19.26 13.16
C GLU A 39 18.54 20.15 13.83
N GLU A 40 18.07 21.18 13.14
CA GLU A 40 17.14 22.18 13.70
C GLU A 40 15.72 21.64 13.89
N LEU A 41 15.18 20.92 12.91
CA LEU A 41 13.79 20.47 12.91
C LEU A 41 13.64 19.06 13.45
N ALA A 42 14.58 18.17 13.11
CA ALA A 42 14.52 16.76 13.46
C ALA A 42 15.50 16.37 14.56
N HIS A 43 16.36 17.26 15.07
CA HIS A 43 17.34 16.95 16.12
C HIS A 43 18.20 15.72 15.83
N VAL A 44 18.57 15.55 14.55
CA VAL A 44 19.51 14.51 14.08
C VAL A 44 20.79 15.14 13.51
N GLN A 45 21.87 14.37 13.33
CA GLN A 45 23.19 14.94 13.01
C GLN A 45 23.30 15.40 11.54
N HIS A 46 22.66 14.68 10.62
CA HIS A 46 22.72 14.94 9.18
C HIS A 46 21.58 14.20 8.46
N LEU A 47 21.33 14.50 7.19
CA LEU A 47 20.26 13.89 6.38
C LEU A 47 20.38 12.37 6.18
N ALA A 48 21.59 11.83 6.29
CA ALA A 48 21.86 10.40 6.18
C ALA A 48 21.76 9.67 7.53
N ASP A 49 21.27 10.33 8.59
CA ASP A 49 21.24 9.76 9.95
C ASP A 49 20.25 8.59 10.00
N SER A 50 20.69 7.45 10.55
CA SER A 50 19.89 6.23 10.65
C SER A 50 18.65 6.38 11.53
N ARG A 51 18.55 7.47 12.31
CA ARG A 51 17.38 7.83 13.11
C ARG A 51 16.23 8.40 12.29
N LEU A 52 16.43 8.76 11.02
CA LEU A 52 15.37 9.22 10.13
C LEU A 52 14.60 8.03 9.50
N PRO A 53 13.29 8.18 9.24
CA PRO A 53 12.45 9.32 9.59
C PRO A 53 12.11 9.35 11.09
N VAL A 54 11.80 10.54 11.60
CA VAL A 54 11.38 10.76 12.97
C VAL A 54 9.89 11.04 13.00
N CYS A 55 9.15 10.33 13.85
CA CYS A 55 7.74 10.60 14.12
C CYS A 55 7.56 11.30 15.47
N VAL A 56 6.88 12.44 15.48
CA VAL A 56 6.49 13.19 16.69
C VAL A 56 4.97 13.15 16.84
N PHE A 57 4.51 12.68 18.00
CA PHE A 57 3.10 12.47 18.30
C PHE A 57 2.50 13.68 19.02
N HIS A 58 1.16 13.72 19.12
CA HIS A 58 0.44 14.83 19.73
C HIS A 58 0.77 15.06 21.21
N ASP A 59 1.28 14.03 21.89
CA ASP A 59 1.68 14.07 23.30
C ASP A 59 3.15 14.49 23.49
N GLY A 60 3.82 14.88 22.39
CA GLY A 60 5.22 15.30 22.38
C GLY A 60 6.22 14.15 22.38
N THR A 61 5.76 12.89 22.44
CA THR A 61 6.67 11.76 22.33
C THR A 61 7.22 11.62 20.92
N ARG A 62 8.44 11.09 20.86
CA ARG A 62 9.24 10.99 19.65
C ARG A 62 9.68 9.55 19.45
N LEU A 63 9.51 9.04 18.24
CA LEU A 63 10.09 7.78 17.81
C LEU A 63 11.04 8.02 16.64
N GLU A 64 12.22 7.43 16.73
CA GLU A 64 13.29 7.53 15.73
C GLU A 64 13.35 6.25 14.92
N CYS A 65 13.37 6.37 13.59
CA CYS A 65 13.28 5.27 12.63
C CYS A 65 12.25 4.19 13.04
N PRO A 66 11.00 4.58 13.37
CA PRO A 66 10.04 3.64 13.92
C PRO A 66 9.59 2.62 12.89
N THR A 67 9.25 1.44 13.38
CA THR A 67 8.46 0.46 12.65
C THR A 67 6.97 0.86 12.66
N ILE A 68 6.20 0.36 11.68
CA ILE A 68 4.74 0.52 11.66
C ILE A 68 4.11 0.05 12.97
N ARG A 69 4.59 -1.08 13.50
CA ARG A 69 4.13 -1.62 14.78
C ARG A 69 4.27 -0.59 15.91
N GLN A 70 5.45 0.00 16.08
CA GLN A 70 5.68 1.01 17.12
C GLN A 70 4.78 2.24 16.95
N ILE A 71 4.52 2.66 15.70
CA ILE A 71 3.56 3.75 15.42
C ILE A 71 2.16 3.34 15.86
N THR A 72 1.68 2.15 15.49
CA THR A 72 0.33 1.67 15.84
C THR A 72 0.15 1.45 17.34
N GLU A 73 1.15 0.91 18.03
CA GLU A 73 1.16 0.78 19.49
C GLU A 73 1.05 2.16 20.14
N LYS A 74 1.80 3.14 19.64
CA LYS A 74 1.79 4.51 20.15
C LYS A 74 0.45 5.22 19.91
N LEU A 75 -0.21 4.94 18.79
CA LEU A 75 -1.54 5.46 18.49
C LEU A 75 -2.65 4.75 19.28
N GLY A 76 -2.33 3.71 20.07
CA GLY A 76 -3.31 2.92 20.81
C GLY A 76 -4.16 2.00 19.93
N TRP A 77 -3.69 1.71 18.71
CA TRP A 77 -4.40 0.88 17.73
C TRP A 77 -4.03 -0.61 17.84
N PHE A 78 -3.02 -0.93 18.64
CA PHE A 78 -2.67 -2.31 18.95
C PHE A 78 -3.58 -2.86 20.04
N ALA A 79 -4.81 -3.22 19.68
CA ALA A 79 -5.73 -3.90 20.57
C ALA A 79 -5.35 -5.38 20.68
N SER A 80 -5.28 -5.92 21.91
CA SER A 80 -5.28 -7.37 22.09
C SER A 80 -6.66 -7.92 21.75
N PRO A 81 -6.76 -9.18 21.27
CA PRO A 81 -8.05 -9.81 21.04
C PRO A 81 -8.95 -9.66 22.27
N SER A 82 -10.14 -9.11 22.08
CA SER A 82 -11.08 -8.88 23.17
C SER A 82 -11.72 -10.18 23.71
N ARG A 83 -11.49 -11.31 23.02
CA ARG A 83 -12.12 -12.60 23.31
C ARG A 83 -11.12 -13.75 23.19
N GLU A 84 -11.34 -14.78 24.00
CA GLU A 84 -10.60 -16.04 23.93
C GLU A 84 -11.01 -16.89 22.71
N ALA A 85 -12.26 -16.75 22.25
CA ALA A 85 -12.79 -17.45 21.08
C ALA A 85 -13.82 -16.58 20.32
N TYR A 86 -13.83 -16.76 19.01
CA TYR A 86 -14.72 -16.08 18.07
C TYR A 86 -15.67 -17.07 17.36
N ASP A 87 -16.80 -16.58 16.89
CA ASP A 87 -17.65 -17.37 15.99
C ASP A 87 -17.03 -17.40 14.58
N LEU A 88 -16.46 -16.26 14.16
CA LEU A 88 -15.85 -16.08 12.85
C LEU A 88 -14.51 -15.35 12.95
N ALA A 89 -13.45 -15.96 12.44
CA ALA A 89 -12.17 -15.30 12.20
C ALA A 89 -11.91 -15.13 10.69
N ILE A 90 -11.47 -13.95 10.29
CA ILE A 90 -11.20 -13.59 8.90
C ILE A 90 -9.74 -13.16 8.80
N TYR A 91 -8.99 -13.71 7.84
CA TYR A 91 -7.58 -13.40 7.66
C TYR A 91 -7.37 -12.65 6.34
N GLY A 92 -7.08 -11.35 6.45
CA GLY A 92 -6.89 -10.40 5.35
C GLY A 92 -7.98 -9.33 5.28
N ALA A 93 -7.59 -8.05 5.30
CA ALA A 93 -8.49 -6.88 5.18
C ALA A 93 -8.59 -6.34 3.75
N GLY A 94 -8.51 -7.20 2.74
CA GLY A 94 -8.91 -6.84 1.37
C GLY A 94 -10.43 -6.69 1.24
N PRO A 95 -10.95 -6.34 0.05
CA PRO A 95 -12.40 -6.22 -0.18
C PRO A 95 -13.19 -7.47 0.23
N ALA A 96 -12.64 -8.66 -0.01
CA ALA A 96 -13.25 -9.93 0.39
C ALA A 96 -13.40 -10.06 1.92
N GLY A 97 -12.33 -9.80 2.67
CA GLY A 97 -12.35 -9.92 4.13
C GLY A 97 -13.17 -8.82 4.80
N LEU A 98 -13.04 -7.58 4.32
CA LEU A 98 -13.86 -6.46 4.82
C LEU A 98 -15.35 -6.72 4.58
N SER A 99 -15.72 -7.23 3.41
CA SER A 99 -17.11 -7.63 3.13
C SER A 99 -17.57 -8.75 4.06
N ALA A 100 -16.75 -9.79 4.25
CA ALA A 100 -17.07 -10.87 5.19
C ALA A 100 -17.23 -10.37 6.63
N ALA A 101 -16.44 -9.37 7.06
CA ALA A 101 -16.52 -8.80 8.40
C ALA A 101 -17.82 -8.02 8.59
N VAL A 102 -18.24 -7.23 7.58
CA VAL A 102 -19.54 -6.54 7.60
C VAL A 102 -20.68 -7.53 7.77
N TYR A 103 -20.73 -8.58 6.93
CA TYR A 103 -21.82 -9.56 6.97
C TYR A 103 -21.79 -10.43 8.22
N GLY A 104 -20.61 -10.88 8.66
CA GLY A 104 -20.48 -11.69 9.87
C GLY A 104 -20.96 -10.92 11.12
N ALA A 105 -20.49 -9.68 11.27
CA ALA A 105 -20.87 -8.85 12.41
C ALA A 105 -22.33 -8.41 12.35
N SER A 106 -22.89 -8.12 11.16
CA SER A 106 -24.30 -7.71 11.04
C SER A 106 -25.29 -8.80 11.45
N GLU A 107 -24.90 -10.07 11.32
CA GLU A 107 -25.67 -11.23 11.79
C GLU A 107 -25.44 -11.55 13.29
N GLY A 108 -24.67 -10.70 13.99
CA GLY A 108 -24.43 -10.83 15.43
C GLY A 108 -23.32 -11.82 15.81
N LEU A 109 -22.52 -12.30 14.85
CA LEU A 109 -21.39 -13.17 15.16
C LEU A 109 -20.28 -12.40 15.87
N HIS A 110 -19.65 -13.02 16.86
CA HIS A 110 -18.37 -12.53 17.38
C HIS A 110 -17.31 -12.67 16.30
N THR A 111 -17.06 -11.59 15.58
CA THR A 111 -16.25 -11.56 14.36
C THR A 111 -14.92 -10.84 14.62
N VAL A 112 -13.82 -11.48 14.26
CA VAL A 112 -12.49 -10.86 14.21
C VAL A 112 -11.95 -10.88 12.79
N LEU A 113 -11.37 -9.77 12.36
CA LEU A 113 -10.64 -9.64 11.12
C LEU A 113 -9.18 -9.27 11.43
N VAL A 114 -8.24 -10.07 10.93
CA VAL A 114 -6.81 -9.92 11.16
C VAL A 114 -6.12 -9.49 9.87
N GLU A 115 -5.33 -8.43 9.93
CA GLU A 115 -4.59 -7.87 8.80
C GLU A 115 -3.12 -7.61 9.17
N ARG A 116 -2.23 -8.07 8.29
CA ARG A 116 -0.77 -7.97 8.50
C ARG A 116 -0.22 -6.56 8.33
N TRP A 117 -0.92 -5.71 7.59
CA TRP A 117 -0.43 -4.38 7.27
C TRP A 117 -1.51 -3.32 7.43
N ALA A 118 -2.29 -3.07 6.38
CA ALA A 118 -3.27 -2.00 6.32
C ALA A 118 -4.51 -2.43 5.55
N LEU A 119 -5.60 -1.69 5.76
CA LEU A 119 -6.90 -1.99 5.17
C LEU A 119 -6.89 -1.85 3.64
N GLY A 120 -7.81 -2.56 2.99
CA GLY A 120 -8.05 -2.51 1.55
C GLY A 120 -7.24 -3.51 0.73
N GLY A 121 -6.25 -4.19 1.31
CA GLY A 121 -5.36 -5.10 0.57
C GLY A 121 -4.78 -4.43 -0.68
N GLN A 122 -4.71 -5.16 -1.80
CA GLN A 122 -4.26 -4.59 -3.09
C GLN A 122 -5.16 -3.49 -3.63
N ALA A 123 -6.46 -3.52 -3.36
CA ALA A 123 -7.36 -2.48 -3.82
C ALA A 123 -7.03 -1.14 -3.15
N GLY A 124 -6.56 -1.17 -1.89
CA GLY A 124 -6.19 0.00 -1.10
C GLY A 124 -5.09 0.87 -1.73
N SER A 125 -4.24 0.30 -2.60
CA SER A 125 -3.18 1.03 -3.31
C SER A 125 -3.63 1.60 -4.66
N SER A 126 -4.92 1.49 -5.00
CA SER A 126 -5.47 2.02 -6.24
C SER A 126 -5.94 3.46 -6.07
N SER A 127 -5.45 4.37 -6.90
CA SER A 127 -5.86 5.78 -6.90
C SER A 127 -7.34 5.98 -7.22
N LYS A 128 -7.87 5.24 -8.20
CA LYS A 128 -9.27 5.30 -8.60
C LYS A 128 -9.76 3.99 -9.20
N ILE A 129 -10.83 3.45 -8.65
CA ILE A 129 -11.53 2.25 -9.12
C ILE A 129 -12.84 2.69 -9.76
N GLU A 130 -12.92 2.65 -11.09
CA GLU A 130 -14.10 3.05 -11.86
C GLU A 130 -15.02 1.88 -12.22
N ASN A 131 -14.60 0.64 -11.94
CA ASN A 131 -15.33 -0.59 -12.25
C ASN A 131 -15.87 -1.31 -11.02
N TYR A 132 -16.01 -0.62 -9.88
CA TYR A 132 -16.68 -1.15 -8.70
C TYR A 132 -18.15 -0.71 -8.70
N LEU A 133 -19.06 -1.67 -8.68
CA LEU A 133 -20.50 -1.40 -8.73
C LEU A 133 -20.96 -0.50 -7.58
N GLY A 134 -21.94 0.36 -7.85
CA GLY A 134 -22.47 1.32 -6.87
C GLY A 134 -21.68 2.65 -6.78
N PHE A 135 -20.53 2.78 -7.45
CA PHE A 135 -19.73 4.01 -7.48
C PHE A 135 -19.64 4.57 -8.90
N PRO A 136 -20.68 5.26 -9.40
CA PRO A 136 -20.73 5.73 -10.79
C PRO A 136 -19.63 6.77 -11.13
N GLN A 137 -19.11 7.47 -10.12
CA GLN A 137 -18.00 8.42 -10.28
C GLN A 137 -16.61 7.80 -10.02
N GLY A 138 -16.59 6.50 -9.74
CA GLY A 138 -15.45 5.78 -9.17
C GLY A 138 -15.25 6.07 -7.67
N VAL A 139 -14.34 5.31 -7.06
CA VAL A 139 -13.96 5.44 -5.65
C VAL A 139 -12.46 5.16 -5.51
N SER A 140 -11.76 5.82 -4.59
CA SER A 140 -10.37 5.45 -4.31
C SER A 140 -10.31 4.12 -3.55
N GLY A 141 -9.19 3.41 -3.68
CA GLY A 141 -8.96 2.16 -2.94
C GLY A 141 -9.05 2.32 -1.42
N ALA A 142 -8.42 3.38 -0.91
CA ALA A 142 -8.43 3.70 0.51
C ALA A 142 -9.84 4.05 1.00
N GLU A 143 -10.58 4.88 0.27
CA GLU A 143 -11.96 5.24 0.62
C GLU A 143 -12.90 4.03 0.61
N LEU A 144 -12.75 3.13 -0.37
CA LEU A 144 -13.53 1.88 -0.41
C LEU A 144 -13.28 1.03 0.85
N ALA A 145 -12.00 0.91 1.24
CA ALA A 145 -11.61 0.13 2.41
C ALA A 145 -12.11 0.75 3.72
N GLU A 146 -11.98 2.07 3.86
CA GLU A 146 -12.37 2.79 5.08
C GLU A 146 -13.88 2.75 5.29
N ARG A 147 -14.67 2.99 4.23
CA ARG A 147 -16.13 2.86 4.30
C ARG A 147 -16.57 1.45 4.72
N ALA A 148 -15.88 0.41 4.25
CA ALA A 148 -16.19 -0.97 4.63
C ALA A 148 -15.77 -1.27 6.09
N ARG A 149 -14.63 -0.72 6.53
CA ARG A 149 -14.18 -0.80 7.92
C ARG A 149 -15.17 -0.14 8.87
N ASP A 150 -15.63 1.08 8.56
CA ASP A 150 -16.64 1.79 9.35
C ASP A 150 -17.92 0.97 9.50
N GLN A 151 -18.37 0.33 8.42
CA GLN A 151 -19.53 -0.56 8.47
C GLN A 151 -19.28 -1.78 9.36
N ALA A 152 -18.13 -2.44 9.23
CA ALA A 152 -17.80 -3.63 10.02
C ALA A 152 -17.72 -3.29 11.52
N VAL A 153 -17.00 -2.22 11.87
CA VAL A 153 -16.86 -1.73 13.25
C VAL A 153 -18.20 -1.30 13.83
N LYS A 154 -19.05 -0.62 13.05
CA LYS A 154 -20.42 -0.26 13.47
C LYS A 154 -21.25 -1.47 13.89
N PHE A 155 -21.07 -2.62 13.23
CA PHE A 155 -21.74 -3.87 13.60
C PHE A 155 -21.02 -4.67 14.70
N GLY A 156 -19.87 -4.20 15.19
CA GLY A 156 -19.12 -4.83 16.27
C GLY A 156 -18.03 -5.80 15.82
N ALA A 157 -17.62 -5.77 14.55
CA ALA A 157 -16.45 -6.51 14.11
C ALA A 157 -15.18 -5.96 14.80
N GLU A 158 -14.38 -6.86 15.36
CA GLU A 158 -13.07 -6.54 15.88
C GLU A 158 -12.03 -6.61 14.76
N ILE A 159 -11.20 -5.57 14.62
CA ILE A 159 -10.19 -5.49 13.56
C ILE A 159 -8.81 -5.39 14.22
N LEU A 160 -7.97 -6.40 13.97
CA LEU A 160 -6.58 -6.46 14.43
C LEU A 160 -5.66 -6.13 13.26
N LEU A 161 -5.00 -4.97 13.32
CA LEU A 161 -4.06 -4.51 12.30
C LEU A 161 -2.61 -4.80 12.68
N ALA A 162 -1.71 -4.76 11.68
CA ALA A 162 -0.27 -4.97 11.85
C ALA A 162 0.08 -6.31 12.54
N ARG A 163 -0.66 -7.38 12.20
CA ARG A 163 -0.40 -8.73 12.70
C ARG A 163 -0.50 -9.78 11.60
N ALA A 164 0.60 -10.47 11.32
CA ALA A 164 0.61 -11.57 10.35
C ALA A 164 0.23 -12.90 11.00
N GLY A 165 -0.68 -13.66 10.37
CA GLY A 165 -0.86 -15.08 10.68
C GLY A 165 0.29 -15.91 10.11
N VAL A 166 0.90 -16.77 10.93
CA VAL A 166 2.09 -17.55 10.56
C VAL A 166 1.85 -19.05 10.51
N HIS A 167 0.85 -19.54 11.24
CA HIS A 167 0.51 -20.97 11.30
C HIS A 167 -0.97 -21.16 11.61
N ALA A 168 -1.58 -22.22 11.08
CA ALA A 168 -3.00 -22.52 11.29
C ALA A 168 -3.22 -24.02 11.49
N GLU A 169 -4.11 -24.35 12.42
CA GLU A 169 -4.56 -25.70 12.75
C GLU A 169 -6.08 -25.77 12.70
N PHE A 170 -6.62 -26.85 12.15
CA PHE A 170 -8.07 -27.03 11.98
C PHE A 170 -8.53 -28.36 12.61
N PRO A 171 -8.47 -28.49 13.96
CA PRO A 171 -9.07 -29.63 14.64
C PRO A 171 -10.60 -29.66 14.44
N PRO A 172 -11.26 -30.80 14.69
CA PRO A 172 -12.71 -30.89 14.57
C PRO A 172 -13.44 -29.82 15.41
N GLY A 173 -14.27 -29.00 14.75
CA GLY A 173 -15.14 -28.02 15.39
C GLY A 173 -14.53 -26.64 15.69
N GLN A 174 -13.24 -26.40 15.39
CA GLN A 174 -12.63 -25.07 15.53
C GLN A 174 -11.39 -24.90 14.64
N GLY A 175 -11.09 -23.65 14.27
CA GLY A 175 -9.80 -23.23 13.73
C GLY A 175 -8.98 -22.50 14.79
N ILE A 176 -7.67 -22.74 14.79
CA ILE A 176 -6.69 -22.05 15.63
C ILE A 176 -5.64 -21.44 14.71
N VAL A 177 -5.43 -20.13 14.79
CA VAL A 177 -4.37 -19.44 14.03
C VAL A 177 -3.43 -18.75 15.01
N TYR A 178 -2.14 -18.89 14.72
CA TYR A 178 -1.05 -18.28 15.47
C TYR A 178 -0.55 -17.08 14.68
N LEU A 179 -0.44 -15.94 15.36
CA LEU A 179 0.10 -14.71 14.81
C LEU A 179 1.60 -14.61 15.13
N GLU A 180 2.32 -13.79 14.37
CA GLU A 180 3.77 -13.61 14.50
C GLU A 180 4.20 -13.07 15.88
N ASP A 181 3.30 -12.38 16.57
CA ASP A 181 3.54 -11.84 17.92
C ASP A 181 3.26 -12.87 19.04
N GLY A 182 2.95 -14.12 18.66
CA GLY A 182 2.59 -15.20 19.60
C GLY A 182 1.12 -15.23 20.00
N THR A 183 0.31 -14.27 19.54
CA THR A 183 -1.13 -14.26 19.78
C THR A 183 -1.79 -15.49 19.14
N ARG A 184 -2.71 -16.11 19.86
CA ARG A 184 -3.51 -17.23 19.38
C ARG A 184 -4.96 -16.78 19.16
N ILE A 185 -5.46 -16.91 17.94
CA ILE A 185 -6.87 -16.68 17.59
C ILE A 185 -7.57 -18.03 17.47
N THR A 186 -8.62 -18.24 18.25
CA THR A 186 -9.46 -19.44 18.16
C THR A 186 -10.83 -19.03 17.62
N ALA A 187 -11.35 -19.75 16.63
CA ALA A 187 -12.68 -19.48 16.08
C ALA A 187 -13.41 -20.74 15.65
N ARG A 188 -14.75 -20.73 15.68
CA ARG A 188 -15.56 -21.85 15.17
C ARG A 188 -15.44 -21.99 13.66
N THR A 189 -15.45 -20.85 12.96
CA THR A 189 -15.30 -20.76 11.51
C THR A 189 -14.17 -19.80 11.16
N SER A 190 -13.42 -20.11 10.09
CA SER A 190 -12.35 -19.26 9.57
C SER A 190 -12.54 -18.98 8.08
N ILE A 191 -12.33 -17.73 7.65
CA ILE A 191 -12.29 -17.32 6.25
C ILE A 191 -10.87 -16.90 5.90
N CYS A 192 -10.29 -17.57 4.89
CA CYS A 192 -9.03 -17.16 4.29
C CYS A 192 -9.30 -16.12 3.19
N ALA A 193 -9.01 -14.85 3.48
CA ALA A 193 -9.17 -13.72 2.58
C ALA A 193 -7.80 -13.03 2.31
N THR A 194 -6.72 -13.80 2.34
CA THR A 194 -5.33 -13.30 2.33
C THR A 194 -4.86 -12.72 0.99
N GLY A 195 -5.69 -12.82 -0.04
CA GLY A 195 -5.43 -12.25 -1.36
C GLY A 195 -4.23 -12.89 -2.07
N VAL A 196 -3.56 -12.08 -2.90
CA VAL A 196 -2.38 -12.46 -3.67
C VAL A 196 -1.31 -11.36 -3.57
N ALA A 197 -0.05 -11.72 -3.85
CA ALA A 197 1.04 -10.75 -3.99
C ALA A 197 1.24 -10.38 -5.46
N TYR A 198 1.67 -9.14 -5.72
CA TYR A 198 2.10 -8.76 -7.07
C TYR A 198 3.35 -9.53 -7.47
N ARG A 199 3.47 -9.81 -8.77
CA ARG A 199 4.73 -10.28 -9.34
C ARG A 199 5.69 -9.10 -9.37
N THR A 200 6.85 -9.29 -8.75
CA THR A 200 7.94 -8.33 -8.85
C THR A 200 8.62 -8.41 -10.22
N LEU A 201 9.47 -7.44 -10.53
CA LEU A 201 10.29 -7.45 -11.74
C LEU A 201 11.29 -8.61 -11.71
N GLY A 202 11.73 -9.01 -10.52
CA GLY A 202 12.68 -10.11 -10.32
C GLY A 202 14.10 -9.72 -10.74
N LEU A 203 14.43 -8.44 -10.63
CA LEU A 203 15.71 -7.88 -11.07
C LEU A 203 16.72 -7.81 -9.92
N ALA A 204 18.01 -7.86 -10.26
CA ALA A 204 19.07 -7.65 -9.28
C ALA A 204 18.98 -6.23 -8.69
N GLY A 205 19.14 -6.12 -7.37
CA GLY A 205 19.11 -4.82 -6.68
C GLY A 205 17.72 -4.20 -6.51
N GLU A 206 16.65 -4.93 -6.84
CA GLU A 206 15.27 -4.44 -6.72
C GLU A 206 14.90 -4.03 -5.29
N GLU A 207 15.24 -4.86 -4.30
CA GLU A 207 14.95 -4.60 -2.88
C GLU A 207 15.55 -3.28 -2.37
N ARG A 208 16.71 -2.88 -2.92
CA ARG A 208 17.37 -1.61 -2.56
C ARG A 208 16.53 -0.39 -2.94
N PHE A 209 15.78 -0.48 -4.04
CA PHE A 209 15.02 0.64 -4.59
C PHE A 209 13.54 0.61 -4.22
N LEU A 210 13.06 -0.47 -3.59
CA LEU A 210 11.68 -0.59 -3.17
C LEU A 210 11.34 0.48 -2.12
N GLY A 211 10.34 1.33 -2.41
CA GLY A 211 10.00 2.49 -1.59
C GLY A 211 10.96 3.68 -1.75
N ALA A 212 11.97 3.56 -2.60
CA ALA A 212 13.00 4.56 -2.89
C ALA A 212 13.17 4.76 -4.41
N GLY A 213 12.04 4.92 -5.11
CA GLY A 213 11.99 5.14 -6.56
C GLY A 213 11.39 3.97 -7.36
N LEU A 214 11.34 2.76 -6.78
CA LEU A 214 10.55 1.64 -7.28
C LEU A 214 9.35 1.38 -6.35
N TYR A 215 8.15 1.27 -6.92
CA TYR A 215 6.91 1.07 -6.17
C TYR A 215 6.02 0.03 -6.86
N TYR A 216 5.25 -0.71 -6.07
CA TYR A 216 4.22 -1.65 -6.55
C TYR A 216 2.79 -1.16 -6.26
N GLY A 217 2.66 0.08 -5.79
CA GLY A 217 1.41 0.82 -5.61
C GLY A 217 1.37 2.04 -6.51
N ALA A 218 0.17 2.60 -6.68
CA ALA A 218 -0.05 3.87 -7.38
C ALA A 218 -1.10 4.71 -6.65
N GLY A 219 -0.98 4.76 -5.32
CA GLY A 219 -1.87 5.46 -4.43
C GLY A 219 -1.37 6.86 -4.08
N ALA A 220 -1.91 7.41 -3.00
CA ALA A 220 -1.60 8.77 -2.56
C ALA A 220 -0.12 8.96 -2.19
N SER A 221 0.53 7.94 -1.60
CA SER A 221 1.93 8.01 -1.21
C SER A 221 2.84 8.24 -2.41
N GLU A 222 2.62 7.54 -3.53
CA GLU A 222 3.37 7.76 -4.77
C GLU A 222 3.00 9.08 -5.44
N ALA A 223 1.73 9.46 -5.42
CA ALA A 223 1.25 10.70 -6.04
C ALA A 223 1.98 11.95 -5.51
N THR A 224 2.37 11.96 -4.23
CA THR A 224 3.13 13.06 -3.63
C THR A 224 4.56 13.22 -4.17
N LEU A 225 5.12 12.19 -4.80
CA LEU A 225 6.52 12.13 -5.27
C LEU A 225 6.72 12.53 -6.72
N ILE A 226 5.64 12.55 -7.52
CA ILE A 226 5.73 12.56 -8.98
C ILE A 226 5.61 13.95 -9.62
N HIS A 227 5.36 14.99 -8.82
CA HIS A 227 5.08 16.32 -9.38
C HIS A 227 6.28 16.85 -10.17
N GLY A 228 6.10 17.03 -11.48
CA GLY A 228 7.18 17.46 -12.38
C GLY A 228 8.21 16.38 -12.73
N GLU A 229 8.00 15.13 -12.32
CA GLU A 229 8.90 14.02 -12.60
C GLU A 229 8.46 13.22 -13.84
N ASP A 230 9.40 12.49 -14.44
CA ASP A 230 9.11 11.46 -15.42
C ASP A 230 8.81 10.13 -14.70
N VAL A 231 7.65 9.53 -15.00
CA VAL A 231 7.15 8.32 -14.32
C VAL A 231 7.09 7.15 -15.29
N TYR A 232 7.60 5.99 -14.88
CA TYR A 232 7.53 4.76 -15.65
C TYR A 232 6.56 3.77 -15.01
N VAL A 233 5.52 3.38 -15.73
CA VAL A 233 4.51 2.41 -15.31
C VAL A 233 4.73 1.11 -16.07
N VAL A 234 5.07 0.04 -15.35
CA VAL A 234 5.26 -1.29 -15.96
C VAL A 234 3.94 -2.06 -15.93
N GLY A 235 3.39 -2.37 -17.11
CA GLY A 235 2.20 -3.20 -17.25
C GLY A 235 1.20 -2.68 -18.29
N GLY A 236 0.41 -3.60 -18.84
CA GLY A 236 -0.64 -3.32 -19.83
C GLY A 236 -2.05 -3.66 -19.36
N GLY A 237 -2.28 -3.90 -18.07
CA GLY A 237 -3.60 -4.20 -17.51
C GLY A 237 -4.34 -2.95 -17.01
N ASN A 238 -5.59 -3.13 -16.57
CA ASN A 238 -6.42 -2.03 -16.04
C ASN A 238 -5.76 -1.23 -14.93
N SER A 239 -5.11 -1.90 -13.95
CA SER A 239 -4.43 -1.22 -12.85
C SER A 239 -3.29 -0.31 -13.35
N ALA A 240 -2.53 -0.76 -14.34
CA ALA A 240 -1.46 0.04 -14.95
C ALA A 240 -2.03 1.25 -15.72
N GLY A 241 -3.12 1.05 -16.46
CA GLY A 241 -3.78 2.16 -17.16
C GLY A 241 -4.38 3.20 -16.21
N GLN A 242 -5.00 2.77 -15.12
CA GLN A 242 -5.53 3.65 -14.08
C GLN A 242 -4.40 4.41 -13.37
N ALA A 243 -3.28 3.75 -13.05
CA ALA A 243 -2.09 4.38 -12.50
C ALA A 243 -1.52 5.43 -13.46
N ALA A 244 -1.40 5.11 -14.75
CA ALA A 244 -0.88 6.04 -15.75
C ALA A 244 -1.75 7.29 -15.87
N MET A 245 -3.08 7.14 -15.93
CA MET A 245 -4.03 8.26 -15.97
C MET A 245 -4.06 9.08 -14.67
N HIS A 246 -3.77 8.45 -13.54
CA HIS A 246 -3.66 9.15 -12.26
C HIS A 246 -2.39 10.01 -12.24
N PHE A 247 -1.25 9.42 -12.55
CA PHE A 247 0.03 10.12 -12.54
C PHE A 247 0.16 11.19 -13.63
N SER A 248 -0.51 11.03 -14.77
CA SER A 248 -0.50 12.02 -15.84
C SER A 248 -1.09 13.38 -15.45
N GLN A 249 -1.78 13.46 -14.31
CA GLN A 249 -2.35 14.72 -13.79
C GLN A 249 -1.29 15.63 -13.14
N SER A 250 -0.13 15.09 -12.75
CA SER A 250 0.90 15.85 -12.02
C SER A 250 2.33 15.56 -12.46
N ALA A 251 2.57 14.42 -13.12
CA ALA A 251 3.85 14.08 -13.70
C ALA A 251 4.16 14.96 -14.93
N ASN A 252 5.45 15.20 -15.18
CA ASN A 252 5.90 15.81 -16.42
C ASN A 252 5.56 14.90 -17.61
N ARG A 253 5.92 13.62 -17.50
CA ARG A 253 5.60 12.60 -18.51
C ARG A 253 5.40 11.24 -17.88
N VAL A 254 4.49 10.45 -18.44
CA VAL A 254 4.24 9.07 -18.02
C VAL A 254 4.56 8.11 -19.17
N TYR A 255 5.44 7.15 -18.93
CA TYR A 255 5.80 6.10 -19.88
C TYR A 255 5.17 4.78 -19.45
N MET A 256 4.27 4.24 -20.26
CA MET A 256 3.74 2.90 -20.05
C MET A 256 4.60 1.87 -20.79
N LEU A 257 5.24 0.97 -20.04
CA LEU A 257 6.09 -0.09 -20.56
C LEU A 257 5.30 -1.40 -20.59
N VAL A 258 5.14 -1.96 -21.79
CA VAL A 258 4.24 -3.10 -22.03
C VAL A 258 5.00 -4.16 -22.81
N ARG A 259 5.06 -5.38 -22.28
CA ARG A 259 5.70 -6.52 -22.96
C ARG A 259 4.96 -6.94 -24.23
N ASP A 260 3.64 -6.82 -24.22
CA ASP A 260 2.81 -7.12 -25.39
C ASP A 260 2.93 -6.08 -26.50
N ALA A 261 2.57 -6.49 -27.71
CA ALA A 261 2.53 -5.61 -28.88
C ALA A 261 1.37 -4.61 -28.87
N SER A 262 0.42 -4.72 -27.93
CA SER A 262 -0.74 -3.84 -27.84
C SER A 262 -1.34 -3.79 -26.44
N LEU A 263 -1.94 -2.65 -26.08
CA LEU A 263 -2.77 -2.49 -24.87
C LEU A 263 -4.15 -3.16 -24.99
N LYS A 264 -4.65 -3.37 -26.21
CA LYS A 264 -6.07 -3.72 -26.47
C LYS A 264 -6.49 -5.09 -25.93
N ASN A 265 -5.54 -5.98 -25.69
CA ASN A 265 -5.84 -7.34 -25.25
C ASN A 265 -6.16 -7.42 -23.75
N THR A 266 -5.69 -6.44 -22.97
CA THR A 266 -5.63 -6.53 -21.49
C THR A 266 -6.25 -5.31 -20.78
N LEU A 267 -6.42 -4.19 -21.49
CA LEU A 267 -7.08 -2.99 -20.96
C LEU A 267 -8.53 -2.87 -21.45
N SER A 268 -9.40 -2.41 -20.55
CA SER A 268 -10.74 -1.97 -20.88
C SER A 268 -10.70 -0.84 -21.91
N GLN A 269 -11.60 -0.89 -22.89
CA GLN A 269 -11.60 0.04 -24.03
C GLN A 269 -11.56 1.52 -23.61
N TYR A 270 -12.31 1.90 -22.58
CA TYR A 270 -12.35 3.28 -22.10
C TYR A 270 -10.97 3.80 -21.63
N LEU A 271 -10.11 2.94 -21.07
CA LEU A 271 -8.76 3.30 -20.67
C LEU A 271 -7.86 3.44 -21.88
N VAL A 272 -7.98 2.55 -22.87
CA VAL A 272 -7.24 2.65 -24.13
C VAL A 272 -7.50 4.01 -24.79
N ASP A 273 -8.76 4.43 -24.88
CA ASP A 273 -9.15 5.69 -25.51
C ASP A 273 -8.58 6.90 -24.73
N ARG A 274 -8.66 6.88 -23.39
CA ARG A 274 -8.10 7.94 -22.54
C ARG A 274 -6.58 8.03 -22.63
N ILE A 275 -5.89 6.89 -22.54
CA ILE A 275 -4.42 6.81 -22.60
C ILE A 275 -3.89 7.31 -23.93
N THR A 276 -4.49 6.87 -25.04
CA THR A 276 -4.08 7.30 -26.39
C THR A 276 -4.36 8.77 -26.68
N SER A 277 -5.31 9.37 -25.96
CA SER A 277 -5.68 10.79 -26.10
C SER A 277 -4.90 11.71 -25.16
N ALA A 278 -4.19 11.17 -24.17
CA ALA A 278 -3.42 11.95 -23.21
C ALA A 278 -2.11 12.46 -23.82
N SER A 279 -1.85 13.77 -23.72
CA SER A 279 -0.70 14.41 -24.38
C SER A 279 0.65 14.09 -23.74
N ASN A 280 0.66 13.71 -22.46
CA ASN A 280 1.86 13.42 -21.68
C ASN A 280 2.01 11.93 -21.32
N ILE A 281 1.25 11.03 -21.97
CA ILE A 281 1.43 9.58 -21.83
C ILE A 281 2.07 9.03 -23.11
N GLU A 282 3.19 8.32 -22.96
CA GLU A 282 3.86 7.58 -24.04
C GLU A 282 3.77 6.08 -23.77
N VAL A 283 3.23 5.32 -24.72
CA VAL A 283 3.14 3.87 -24.62
C VAL A 283 4.27 3.22 -25.40
N ARG A 284 5.13 2.47 -24.71
CA ARG A 284 6.19 1.64 -25.29
C ARG A 284 5.79 0.18 -25.21
N THR A 285 5.29 -0.32 -26.33
CA THR A 285 4.98 -1.74 -26.52
C THR A 285 6.24 -2.55 -26.76
N CYS A 286 6.14 -3.88 -26.62
CA CYS A 286 7.26 -4.79 -26.75
C CYS A 286 8.48 -4.38 -25.91
N THR A 287 8.29 -3.75 -24.75
CA THR A 287 9.37 -3.18 -23.95
C THR A 287 9.28 -3.70 -22.52
N GLU A 288 10.42 -4.09 -21.95
CA GLU A 288 10.53 -4.45 -20.55
C GLU A 288 11.71 -3.77 -19.84
N VAL A 289 11.63 -3.71 -18.51
CA VAL A 289 12.73 -3.24 -17.67
C VAL A 289 13.65 -4.42 -17.38
N THR A 290 14.94 -4.28 -17.67
CA THR A 290 15.94 -5.35 -17.54
C THR A 290 17.06 -5.05 -16.54
N ALA A 291 17.23 -3.79 -16.14
CA ALA A 291 18.15 -3.41 -15.07
C ALA A 291 17.71 -2.14 -14.34
N LEU A 292 18.16 -2.01 -13.09
CA LEU A 292 17.92 -0.88 -12.19
C LEU A 292 19.27 -0.32 -11.73
N ALA A 293 19.44 0.99 -11.79
CA ALA A 293 20.68 1.65 -11.37
C ALA A 293 20.42 2.93 -10.56
N GLY A 294 21.38 3.24 -9.69
CA GLY A 294 21.32 4.33 -8.73
C GLY A 294 22.06 3.99 -7.43
N ASN A 295 22.20 5.00 -6.57
CA ASN A 295 22.79 4.87 -5.24
C ASN A 295 21.72 4.42 -4.22
N ASP A 296 21.28 5.31 -3.33
CA ASP A 296 20.24 5.05 -2.33
C ASP A 296 18.81 5.13 -2.90
N VAL A 297 18.66 5.76 -4.06
CA VAL A 297 17.39 5.94 -4.77
C VAL A 297 17.56 5.49 -6.21
N LEU A 298 16.47 5.02 -6.82
CA LEU A 298 16.45 4.69 -8.24
C LEU A 298 16.70 5.96 -9.06
N GLN A 299 17.66 5.90 -9.98
CA GLN A 299 18.03 7.01 -10.86
C GLN A 299 17.88 6.63 -12.33
N GLU A 300 18.11 5.37 -12.67
CA GLU A 300 18.11 4.89 -14.05
C GLU A 300 17.46 3.51 -14.15
N ILE A 301 16.78 3.28 -15.27
CA ILE A 301 16.26 1.97 -15.66
C ILE A 301 16.78 1.64 -17.06
N THR A 302 17.15 0.38 -17.29
CA THR A 302 17.46 -0.12 -18.62
C THR A 302 16.20 -0.74 -19.21
N LEU A 303 15.87 -0.30 -20.42
CA LEU A 303 14.75 -0.82 -21.20
C LEU A 303 15.29 -1.71 -22.31
N THR A 304 14.60 -2.82 -22.57
CA THR A 304 14.93 -3.72 -23.66
C THR A 304 13.68 -4.00 -24.48
N ASP A 305 13.81 -3.87 -25.81
CA ASP A 305 12.77 -4.28 -26.74
C ASP A 305 12.79 -5.81 -26.86
N VAL A 306 11.71 -6.46 -26.43
CA VAL A 306 11.60 -7.92 -26.36
C VAL A 306 11.65 -8.60 -27.73
N ARG A 307 11.46 -7.85 -28.83
CA ARG A 307 11.57 -8.38 -30.20
C ARG A 307 13.01 -8.42 -30.69
N THR A 308 13.83 -7.47 -30.22
CA THR A 308 15.19 -7.27 -30.75
C THR A 308 16.29 -7.57 -29.75
N ALA A 309 15.94 -7.71 -28.46
CA ALA A 309 16.87 -7.83 -27.34
C ALA A 309 17.89 -6.67 -27.29
N ARG A 310 17.45 -5.46 -27.67
CA ARG A 310 18.25 -4.22 -27.65
C ARG A 310 17.60 -3.17 -26.77
#